data_AF-A0A5C6U223-F1
#
_entry.id   AF-A0A5C6U223-F1
#
_cell.length_a   1.000
_cell.length_b   1.000
_cell.length_c   1.000
_cell.angle_alpha   90.00
_cell.angle_beta   90.00
_cell.angle_gamma   90.00
#
_symmetry.space_group_name_H-M   'P 1'
#
loop_
_entity.id
_entity.type
_entity.pdbx_description
1 polymer ?
#
loop_
_entity_poly.entity_id
_entity_poly.type
_entity_poly.pdbx_seq_one_letter_code
_entity_poly.pdbx_strand_id
1 'polypeptide(L)'
;MKGFPELNVTSNLTGLASDLPAPLRKAAESPLPLRYQTALAGEPVAGQAPRDTLRIDLGPLLQVQYERELAEAGPRVLRGGIGINEPAPTPSSGVWVHASPGVLAARCLGRRRLTALSGCHRQPCVRQRQRSGG
;
A
#
# COMPACT_ATOMS: atom_id res chain seq x y z
N MET A 1 -34.16 -20.91 -8.43
CA MET A 1 -33.57 -19.60 -8.81
C MET A 1 -32.19 -19.53 -8.18
N LYS A 2 -31.10 -19.60 -8.95
CA LYS A 2 -29.77 -19.28 -8.42
C LYS A 2 -29.63 -17.76 -8.46
N GLY A 3 -29.86 -17.09 -7.33
CA GLY A 3 -29.58 -15.66 -7.22
C GLY A 3 -28.08 -15.43 -7.13
N PHE A 4 -27.55 -14.43 -7.82
CA PHE A 4 -26.16 -14.01 -7.64
C PHE A 4 -26.10 -13.08 -6.44
N PRO A 5 -25.28 -13.38 -5.42
CA PRO A 5 -25.26 -12.57 -4.21
C PRO A 5 -24.54 -11.25 -4.45
N GLU A 6 -25.24 -10.15 -4.19
CA GLU A 6 -24.62 -8.86 -3.93
C GLU A 6 -24.26 -8.80 -2.44
N LEU A 7 -22.99 -8.52 -2.15
CA LEU A 7 -22.45 -8.60 -0.80
C LEU A 7 -21.63 -7.36 -0.50
N ASN A 8 -21.76 -6.83 0.72
CA ASN A 8 -20.90 -5.80 1.24
C ASN A 8 -20.49 -6.18 2.68
N VAL A 9 -19.21 -6.44 2.87
CA VAL A 9 -18.62 -6.80 4.16
C VAL A 9 -17.58 -5.77 4.53
N THR A 10 -17.67 -5.25 5.74
CA THR A 10 -16.66 -4.36 6.34
C THR A 10 -16.08 -5.00 7.59
N SER A 11 -14.78 -4.85 7.79
CA SER A 11 -14.05 -5.34 8.95
C SER A 11 -12.90 -4.39 9.28
N ASN A 12 -12.43 -4.40 10.52
CA ASN A 12 -11.23 -3.67 10.95
C ASN A 12 -10.00 -4.58 11.07
N LEU A 13 -10.16 -5.89 10.83
CA LEU A 13 -9.11 -6.91 10.94
C LEU A 13 -8.34 -6.90 12.27
N THR A 14 -8.92 -6.38 13.36
CA THR A 14 -8.29 -6.47 14.68
C THR A 14 -8.30 -7.93 15.14
N GLY A 15 -7.18 -8.42 15.68
CA GLY A 15 -6.97 -9.81 16.08
C GLY A 15 -6.39 -10.71 14.98
N LEU A 16 -6.14 -10.20 13.78
CA LEU A 16 -5.50 -10.92 12.67
C LEU A 16 -4.11 -10.36 12.37
N ALA A 17 -3.09 -11.21 12.24
CA ALA A 17 -1.73 -10.81 11.87
C ALA A 17 -1.37 -11.25 10.44
N SER A 18 -0.44 -10.54 9.81
CA SER A 18 0.14 -10.86 8.50
C SER A 18 1.64 -10.57 8.51
N ASP A 19 2.43 -11.59 8.18
CA ASP A 19 3.91 -11.49 8.08
C ASP A 19 4.41 -11.33 6.63
N LEU A 20 3.53 -10.90 5.72
CA LEU A 20 3.92 -10.54 4.36
C LEU A 20 5.00 -9.44 4.36
N PRO A 21 5.82 -9.32 3.29
CA PRO A 21 6.78 -8.23 3.16
C PRO A 21 6.11 -6.85 3.24
N ALA A 22 6.89 -5.84 3.64
CA ALA A 22 6.45 -4.45 3.56
C ALA A 22 5.95 -4.15 2.12
N PRO A 23 4.83 -3.44 1.96
CA PRO A 23 4.04 -2.70 2.94
C PRO A 23 2.92 -3.51 3.64
N LEU A 24 2.74 -4.80 3.34
CA LEU A 24 1.57 -5.61 3.77
C LEU A 24 1.73 -6.33 5.11
N ARG A 25 2.78 -5.99 5.86
CA ARG A 25 2.97 -6.48 7.23
C ARG A 25 1.95 -5.81 8.17
N LYS A 26 1.31 -6.60 9.02
CA LYS A 26 0.31 -6.13 9.99
C LYS A 26 0.41 -6.93 11.30
N ALA A 27 0.50 -6.22 12.43
CA ALA A 27 0.37 -6.82 13.77
C ALA A 27 -1.11 -7.06 14.12
N ALA A 28 -1.40 -8.07 14.95
CA ALA A 28 -2.77 -8.47 15.29
C ALA A 28 -3.59 -7.34 15.93
N GLU A 29 -2.99 -6.60 16.84
CA GLU A 29 -3.60 -5.48 17.56
C GLU A 29 -3.73 -4.18 16.74
N SER A 30 -3.05 -4.08 15.58
CA SER A 30 -3.12 -2.89 14.73
C SER A 30 -4.35 -2.95 13.83
N PRO A 31 -5.34 -2.05 13.91
CA PRO A 31 -6.51 -2.09 13.03
C PRO A 31 -6.13 -1.77 11.58
N LEU A 32 -6.72 -2.51 10.63
CA LEU A 32 -6.60 -2.29 9.19
C LEU A 32 -7.97 -2.48 8.53
N PRO A 33 -8.64 -1.40 8.09
CA PRO A 33 -9.97 -1.51 7.50
C PRO A 33 -9.97 -2.39 6.25
N LEU A 34 -10.83 -3.41 6.21
CA LEU A 34 -11.12 -4.22 5.04
C LEU A 34 -12.56 -3.93 4.59
N ARG A 35 -12.74 -3.70 3.30
CA ARG A 35 -14.04 -3.70 2.64
C ARG A 35 -14.02 -4.69 1.48
N TYR A 36 -15.01 -5.57 1.44
CA TYR A 36 -15.25 -6.52 0.36
C TYR A 36 -16.63 -6.25 -0.23
N GLN A 37 -16.73 -6.09 -1.54
CA GLN A 37 -17.98 -5.79 -2.23
C GLN A 37 -18.12 -6.62 -3.50
N THR A 38 -19.30 -7.22 -3.72
CA THR A 38 -19.72 -7.77 -5.01
C THR A 38 -21.04 -7.13 -5.43
N ALA A 39 -21.14 -6.74 -6.70
CA ALA A 39 -22.35 -6.15 -7.28
C ALA A 39 -22.53 -6.65 -8.71
N LEU A 40 -23.78 -6.96 -9.10
CA LEU A 40 -24.08 -7.44 -10.44
C LEU A 40 -23.73 -6.38 -11.50
N ALA A 41 -23.08 -6.81 -12.58
CA ALA A 41 -22.62 -5.95 -13.67
C ALA A 41 -23.61 -6.01 -14.84
N GLY A 42 -24.64 -5.16 -14.78
CA GLY A 42 -25.68 -5.07 -15.80
C GLY A 42 -26.71 -6.20 -15.72
N GLU A 43 -27.68 -6.15 -16.63
CA GLU A 43 -28.75 -7.14 -16.69
C GLU A 43 -28.24 -8.49 -17.25
N PRO A 44 -28.66 -9.63 -16.67
CA PRO A 44 -28.35 -10.94 -17.21
C PRO A 44 -28.83 -11.08 -18.66
N VAL A 45 -27.94 -11.50 -19.56
CA VAL A 45 -28.29 -11.81 -20.95
C VAL A 45 -28.53 -13.31 -21.09
N ALA A 46 -29.66 -13.69 -21.68
CA ALA A 46 -29.99 -15.09 -21.92
C ALA A 46 -28.89 -15.81 -22.72
N GLY A 47 -28.46 -16.98 -22.24
CA GLY A 47 -27.38 -17.76 -22.85
C GLY A 47 -25.96 -17.29 -22.53
N GLN A 48 -25.79 -16.26 -21.69
CA GLN A 48 -24.47 -15.83 -21.19
C GLN A 48 -24.38 -15.99 -19.67
N ALA A 49 -23.17 -16.27 -19.19
CA ALA A 49 -22.89 -16.23 -17.76
C ALA A 49 -23.06 -14.79 -17.24
N PRO A 50 -23.82 -14.57 -16.15
CA PRO A 50 -23.99 -13.25 -15.55
C PRO A 50 -22.65 -12.69 -15.09
N ARG A 51 -22.52 -11.37 -15.09
CA ARG A 51 -21.28 -10.70 -14.73
C ARG A 51 -21.43 -9.97 -13.42
N ASP A 52 -20.34 -9.83 -12.69
CA ASP A 52 -20.29 -9.00 -11.50
C ASP A 52 -19.00 -8.17 -11.46
N THR A 53 -19.04 -7.17 -10.59
CA THR A 53 -17.86 -6.44 -10.13
C THR A 53 -17.50 -6.96 -8.75
N LEU A 54 -16.21 -7.22 -8.53
CA LEU A 54 -15.62 -7.50 -7.23
C LEU A 54 -14.69 -6.36 -6.86
N ARG A 55 -14.91 -5.75 -5.70
CA ARG A 55 -14.04 -4.73 -5.13
C ARG A 55 -13.54 -5.14 -3.75
N ILE A 56 -12.24 -5.02 -3.52
CA ILE A 56 -11.61 -5.21 -2.21
C ILE A 56 -10.75 -3.99 -1.92
N ASP A 57 -10.96 -3.36 -0.77
CA ASP A 57 -10.14 -2.27 -0.26
C ASP A 57 -9.57 -2.68 1.11
N LEU A 58 -8.24 -2.56 1.29
CA LEU A 58 -7.55 -2.81 2.56
C LEU A 58 -6.82 -1.54 2.99
N GLY A 59 -7.53 -0.69 3.72
CA GLY A 59 -7.08 0.66 4.06
C GLY A 59 -6.57 1.41 2.81
N PRO A 60 -5.51 2.23 2.95
CA PRO A 60 -4.85 2.86 1.80
C PRO A 60 -3.84 1.94 1.09
N LEU A 61 -3.66 0.70 1.56
CA LEU A 61 -2.53 -0.15 1.16
C LEU A 61 -2.82 -1.02 -0.06
N LEU A 62 -4.02 -1.56 -0.19
CA LEU A 62 -4.39 -2.47 -1.27
C LEU A 62 -5.77 -2.11 -1.81
N GLN A 63 -5.86 -2.04 -3.13
CA GLN A 63 -7.12 -1.97 -3.85
C GLN A 63 -7.15 -3.08 -4.90
N VAL A 64 -8.27 -3.81 -4.99
CA VAL A 64 -8.53 -4.80 -6.03
C VAL A 64 -9.86 -4.48 -6.68
N GLN A 65 -9.89 -4.48 -8.00
CA GLN A 65 -11.12 -4.31 -8.78
C GLN A 65 -11.12 -5.30 -9.93
N TYR A 66 -12.11 -6.19 -9.96
CA TYR A 66 -12.29 -7.15 -11.04
C TYR A 66 -13.71 -7.09 -11.60
N GLU A 67 -13.80 -7.30 -12.91
CA GLU A 67 -15.03 -7.73 -13.55
C GLU A 67 -14.94 -9.22 -13.85
N ARG A 68 -15.97 -9.97 -13.47
CA ARG A 68 -15.96 -11.42 -13.57
C ARG A 68 -17.21 -11.92 -14.28
N GLU A 69 -17.09 -13.04 -14.96
CA GLU A 69 -18.23 -13.86 -15.35
C GLU A 69 -18.46 -14.93 -14.29
N LEU A 70 -19.72 -15.12 -13.89
CA LEU A 70 -20.14 -16.07 -12.88
C LEU A 70 -20.61 -17.36 -13.56
N ALA A 71 -19.66 -18.07 -14.17
CA ALA A 71 -19.91 -19.34 -14.84
C ALA A 71 -20.25 -20.45 -13.84
N GLU A 72 -20.86 -21.54 -14.32
CA GLU A 72 -21.22 -22.72 -13.49
C GLU A 72 -19.99 -23.35 -12.82
N ALA A 73 -18.82 -23.30 -13.45
CA ALA A 73 -17.55 -23.79 -12.89
C ALA A 73 -16.94 -22.86 -11.83
N GLY A 74 -17.50 -21.65 -11.66
CA GLY A 74 -17.04 -20.62 -10.73
C GLY A 74 -16.73 -19.28 -11.40
N PRO A 75 -16.44 -18.23 -10.61
CA PRO A 75 -16.13 -16.89 -11.12
C PRO A 75 -14.84 -16.88 -11.93
N ARG A 76 -14.87 -16.36 -13.17
CA ARG A 76 -13.71 -16.14 -14.02
C ARG A 76 -13.49 -14.65 -14.25
N VAL A 77 -12.27 -14.17 -13.99
CA VAL A 77 -11.91 -12.76 -14.17
C VAL A 77 -11.79 -12.44 -15.67
N LEU A 78 -12.54 -11.43 -16.12
CA LEU A 78 -12.48 -10.91 -17.48
C LEU A 78 -11.44 -9.80 -17.60
N ARG A 79 -11.48 -8.85 -16.66
CA ARG A 79 -10.53 -7.74 -16.58
C ARG A 79 -10.43 -7.17 -15.17
N GLY A 80 -9.34 -6.46 -14.91
CA GLY A 80 -9.22 -5.59 -13.75
C GLY A 80 -7.79 -5.47 -13.26
N GLY A 81 -7.63 -5.10 -12.01
CA GLY A 81 -6.30 -4.87 -11.47
C GLY A 81 -6.19 -4.89 -9.96
N ILE A 82 -4.93 -4.98 -9.54
CA ILE A 82 -4.47 -4.91 -8.16
C ILE A 82 -3.55 -3.69 -8.03
N GLY A 83 -3.85 -2.81 -7.08
CA GLY A 83 -3.02 -1.68 -6.71
C GLY A 83 -2.48 -1.86 -5.29
N ILE A 84 -1.16 -1.76 -5.11
CA ILE A 84 -0.49 -1.78 -3.81
C ILE A 84 0.17 -0.42 -3.58
N ASN A 85 -0.28 0.33 -2.57
CA ASN A 85 0.01 1.76 -2.37
C ASN A 85 -0.31 2.64 -3.58
N GLU A 86 -1.08 2.12 -4.52
CA GLU A 86 -1.50 2.78 -5.75
C GLU A 86 -2.96 2.39 -6.03
N PRO A 87 -3.70 3.18 -6.81
CA PRO A 87 -4.99 2.76 -7.30
C PRO A 87 -4.88 1.50 -8.17
N ALA A 88 -5.89 0.62 -8.07
CA ALA A 88 -5.97 -0.54 -8.95
C ALA A 88 -6.13 -0.10 -10.42
N PRO A 89 -5.28 -0.56 -11.35
CA PRO A 89 -5.43 -0.22 -12.76
C PRO A 89 -6.70 -0.84 -13.35
N THR A 90 -7.30 -0.18 -14.34
CA THR A 90 -8.51 -0.64 -15.04
C THR A 90 -8.20 -0.92 -16.52
N PRO A 91 -7.49 -2.02 -16.83
CA PRO A 91 -7.15 -2.37 -18.20
C PRO A 91 -8.41 -2.80 -18.98
N SER A 92 -8.37 -2.68 -20.30
CA SER A 92 -9.46 -3.15 -21.17
C SER A 92 -9.60 -4.68 -21.20
N SER A 93 -8.53 -5.41 -20.86
CA SER A 93 -8.52 -6.88 -20.76
C SER A 93 -7.40 -7.36 -19.83
N GLY A 94 -7.59 -8.56 -19.26
CA GLY A 94 -6.60 -9.20 -18.39
C GLY A 94 -6.48 -8.57 -17.00
N VAL A 95 -5.47 -9.01 -16.25
CA VAL A 95 -5.22 -8.54 -14.88
C VAL A 95 -3.89 -7.81 -14.83
N TRP A 96 -3.93 -6.55 -14.39
CA TRP A 96 -2.75 -5.70 -14.27
C TRP A 96 -2.44 -5.42 -12.79
N VAL A 97 -1.16 -5.30 -12.46
CA VAL A 97 -0.73 -5.03 -11.09
C VAL A 97 0.14 -3.79 -11.08
N HIS A 98 -0.23 -2.81 -10.26
CA HIS A 98 0.60 -1.66 -9.92
C HIS A 98 1.01 -1.77 -8.45
N ALA A 99 2.29 -1.54 -8.17
CA ALA A 99 2.80 -1.55 -6.81
C ALA A 99 3.87 -0.48 -6.65
N SER A 100 3.70 0.41 -5.68
CA SER A 100 4.76 1.32 -5.26
C SER A 100 5.36 0.86 -3.92
N PRO A 101 6.69 0.80 -3.81
CA PRO A 101 7.34 0.56 -2.54
C PRO A 101 6.97 1.73 -1.61
N GLY A 102 6.34 1.41 -0.47
CA GLY A 102 5.90 2.43 0.47
C GLY A 102 7.05 3.30 0.97
N VAL A 103 6.76 4.55 1.35
CA VAL A 103 7.76 5.46 1.92
C VAL A 103 8.23 4.91 3.27
N LEU A 104 9.45 4.35 3.33
CA LEU A 104 10.09 4.10 4.62
C LEU A 104 10.51 5.44 5.22
N ALA A 105 9.79 5.87 6.26
CA ALA A 105 10.26 6.94 7.13
C ALA A 105 11.50 6.43 7.88
N ALA A 106 12.69 6.70 7.35
CA ALA A 106 13.93 6.58 8.10
C ALA A 106 13.90 7.62 9.23
N ARG A 107 13.44 7.23 10.41
CA ARG A 107 13.62 8.04 11.62
C ARG A 107 15.12 8.12 11.89
N CYS A 108 15.74 9.24 11.54
CA CYS A 108 17.08 9.60 11.98
C CYS A 108 17.07 9.72 13.52
N LEU A 109 17.31 8.59 14.21
CA LEU A 109 17.43 8.56 15.65
C LEU A 109 18.85 9.02 16.02
N GLY A 110 18.96 10.21 16.61
CA GLY A 110 20.14 10.62 17.35
C GLY A 110 20.88 11.83 16.78
N ARG A 111 20.33 13.02 17.02
CA ARG A 111 21.21 14.18 17.27
C ARG A 111 21.90 13.92 18.61
N ARG A 112 23.08 13.28 18.57
CA ARG A 112 24.02 13.41 19.70
C ARG A 112 24.34 14.90 19.79
N ARG A 113 23.79 15.58 20.80
CA ARG A 113 24.32 16.87 21.24
C ARG A 113 25.75 16.60 21.70
N LEU A 114 26.74 16.97 20.89
CA LEU A 114 28.07 17.24 21.42
C LEU A 114 27.95 18.51 22.27
N THR A 115 27.56 18.36 23.54
CA THR A 115 27.96 19.32 24.56
C THR A 115 29.44 19.08 24.81
N ALA A 116 30.27 19.70 23.97
CA ALA A 116 31.66 19.91 24.34
C ALA A 116 31.64 20.94 25.49
N LEU A 117 31.83 20.40 26.70
CA LEU A 117 32.09 21.16 27.91
C LEU A 117 33.28 22.09 27.66
N SER A 118 33.06 23.35 28.03
CA SER A 118 34.09 24.37 28.18
C SER A 118 35.23 23.84 29.07
N GLY A 119 36.47 23.97 28.60
CA GLY A 119 37.66 23.52 29.30
C GLY A 119 38.95 23.99 28.64
N CYS A 120 39.26 25.28 28.83
CA CYS A 120 40.61 25.86 28.91
C CYS A 120 41.77 25.14 28.17
N HIS A 121 42.23 25.71 27.06
CA HIS A 121 43.63 26.11 26.96
C HIS A 121 43.78 27.30 26.02
N ARG A 122 44.05 28.48 26.58
CA ARG A 122 44.60 29.61 25.83
C ARG A 122 45.97 29.17 25.30
N GLN A 123 46.13 29.18 23.98
CA GLN A 123 47.44 29.34 23.34
C GLN A 123 47.33 30.47 22.32
N PRO A 124 48.26 31.45 22.35
CA PRO A 124 48.21 32.62 21.50
C PRO A 124 48.57 32.26 20.06
N CYS A 125 47.72 32.67 19.12
CA CYS A 125 48.01 32.58 17.70
C CYS A 125 49.21 33.51 17.39
N VAL A 126 50.39 32.91 17.24
CA VAL A 126 51.62 33.60 16.87
C VAL A 126 51.47 34.15 15.46
N ARG A 127 51.58 35.46 15.38
CA ARG A 127 51.56 36.34 14.20
C ARG A 127 52.59 35.87 13.17
N GLN A 128 52.16 35.16 12.12
CA GLN A 128 53.01 34.92 10.95
C GLN A 128 53.24 36.26 10.22
N ARG A 129 54.44 36.80 10.38
CA ARG A 129 55.00 37.86 9.54
C ARG A 129 55.13 37.32 8.12
N GLN A 130 54.40 37.90 7.17
CA GLN A 130 54.80 37.87 5.77
C GLN A 130 55.91 38.93 5.56
N ARG A 131 57.15 38.45 5.40
CA ARG A 131 58.29 39.14 4.78
C ARG A 131 58.37 38.54 3.37
N SER A 132 58.05 39.30 2.32
CA SER A 132 58.96 40.13 1.50
C SER A 132 59.92 39.33 0.62
N GLY A 133 59.86 39.55 -0.69
CA GLY A 133 60.99 39.34 -1.60
C GLY A 133 60.57 38.93 -3.01
N GLY A 134 60.69 39.88 -3.95
CA GLY A 134 60.49 39.71 -5.39
C GLY A 134 60.16 41.03 -6.06
#